data_AF-A0A644YJM5-F1
#
_entry.id   AF-A0A644YJM5-F1
#
_cell.length_a   1.000
_cell.length_b   1.000
_cell.length_c   1.000
_cell.angle_alpha   90.00
_cell.angle_beta   90.00
_cell.angle_gamma   90.00
#
_symmetry.space_group_name_H-M   'P 1'
#
loop_
_entity.id
_entity.type
_entity.pdbx_description
1 polymer ?
#
loop_
_entity_poly.entity_id
_entity_poly.type
_entity_poly.pdbx_seq_one_letter_code
_entity_poly.pdbx_strand_id
1 'polypeptide(L)'
;MNNKIDWKSKLTSRKFWAAVVGFVSSIMVVFKIDNMTIEQVVSVISACSVLIAYIIGEGMVDSSKASSKESSTIQNESEDVK
;
A
#
# COMPACT_ATOMS: atom_id res chain seq x y z
N MET A 1 -23.49 7.23 -10.12
CA MET A 1 -22.66 7.19 -8.89
C MET A 1 -21.62 6.09 -9.09
N ASN A 2 -20.41 6.45 -9.52
CA ASN A 2 -19.37 5.45 -9.81
C ASN A 2 -18.68 5.04 -8.52
N ASN A 3 -19.09 3.92 -7.93
CA ASN A 3 -18.37 3.26 -6.83
C ASN A 3 -17.13 2.55 -7.41
N LYS A 4 -16.11 3.32 -7.77
CA LYS A 4 -14.80 2.76 -8.12
C LYS A 4 -14.16 2.28 -6.83
N ILE A 5 -13.92 0.98 -6.70
CA ILE A 5 -13.29 0.42 -5.51
C ILE A 5 -11.82 0.85 -5.50
N ASP A 6 -11.41 1.60 -4.47
CA ASP A 6 -10.02 1.99 -4.26
C ASP A 6 -9.21 0.85 -3.65
N TRP A 7 -8.85 -0.11 -4.50
CA TRP A 7 -8.02 -1.25 -4.13
C TRP A 7 -6.68 -0.86 -3.53
N LYS A 8 -6.07 0.25 -3.96
CA LYS A 8 -4.80 0.77 -3.41
C LYS A 8 -4.90 1.07 -1.91
N SER A 9 -5.97 1.76 -1.49
CA SER A 9 -6.20 2.12 -0.09
C SER A 9 -6.53 0.90 0.77
N LYS A 10 -7.26 -0.07 0.21
CA LYS A 10 -7.60 -1.31 0.93
C LYS A 10 -6.39 -2.21 1.12
N LEU A 11 -5.51 -2.33 0.13
CA LEU A 11 -4.31 -3.17 0.17
C LEU A 11 -3.19 -2.59 1.04
N THR A 12 -3.16 -1.29 1.32
CA THR A 12 -2.19 -0.69 2.27
C THR A 12 -2.76 -0.57 3.69
N SER A 13 -4.01 -0.98 3.91
CA SER A 13 -4.66 -0.83 5.20
C SER A 13 -4.04 -1.77 6.25
N ARG A 14 -3.56 -1.18 7.35
CA ARG A 14 -3.06 -1.92 8.52
C ARG A 14 -4.09 -2.91 9.07
N LYS A 15 -5.38 -2.58 9.00
CA LYS A 15 -6.47 -3.45 9.47
C LYS A 15 -6.63 -4.70 8.60
N PHE A 16 -6.37 -4.59 7.30
CA PHE A 16 -6.41 -5.73 6.37
C PHE A 16 -5.27 -6.71 6.67
N TRP A 17 -4.03 -6.22 6.76
CA TRP A 17 -2.87 -7.07 7.03
C TRP A 17 -2.91 -7.74 8.41
N ALA A 18 -3.38 -7.04 9.44
CA ALA A 18 -3.57 -7.65 10.76
C ALA A 18 -4.58 -8.82 10.73
N ALA A 19 -5.68 -8.67 9.98
CA ALA A 19 -6.65 -9.74 9.79
C ALA A 19 -6.07 -10.92 9.00
N VAL A 20 -5.31 -10.66 7.94
CA VAL A 20 -4.65 -11.71 7.14
C VAL A 20 -3.66 -12.50 8.00
N VAL A 21 -2.79 -11.83 8.76
CA VAL A 21 -1.84 -12.48 9.66
C VAL A 21 -2.57 -13.32 10.71
N GLY A 22 -3.57 -12.74 11.40
CA GLY A 22 -4.33 -13.46 12.42
C GLY A 22 -5.08 -14.68 11.87
N PHE A 23 -5.64 -14.57 10.67
CA PHE A 23 -6.35 -15.66 10.00
C PHE A 23 -5.41 -16.79 9.59
N VAL A 24 -4.32 -16.47 8.90
CA VAL A 24 -3.34 -17.46 8.44
C VAL A 24 -2.67 -18.15 9.64
N SER A 25 -2.26 -17.40 10.65
CA SER A 25 -1.67 -17.97 11.87
C SER A 25 -2.64 -18.91 12.57
N SER A 26 -3.92 -18.53 12.71
CA SER A 26 -4.94 -19.37 13.35
C SER A 26 -5.17 -20.68 12.58
N ILE A 27 -5.17 -20.63 11.25
CA ILE A 27 -5.26 -21.83 10.40
C ILE A 27 -4.06 -22.76 10.66
N MET A 28 -2.84 -22.21 10.66
CA MET A 28 -1.62 -23.00 10.88
C MET A 28 -1.58 -23.66 12.25
N VAL A 29 -2.05 -22.96 13.28
CA VAL A 29 -2.19 -23.50 14.64
C VAL A 29 -3.15 -24.70 14.67
N VAL A 30 -4.29 -24.63 13.97
CA VAL A 30 -5.24 -25.76 13.89
C VAL A 30 -4.61 -26.98 13.21
N PHE A 31 -3.79 -26.77 12.19
CA PHE A 31 -3.05 -27.84 11.52
C PHE A 31 -1.83 -28.35 12.32
N LYS A 32 -1.60 -27.85 13.53
CA LYS A 32 -0.46 -28.19 14.40
C LYS A 32 0.89 -27.99 13.71
N ILE A 33 1.00 -26.98 12.84
CA ILE A 33 2.28 -26.56 12.27
C ILE A 33 3.18 -26.04 13.38
N ASP A 34 4.49 -26.28 13.25
CA ASP A 34 5.46 -25.81 14.23
C ASP A 34 5.55 -24.28 14.27
N ASN A 35 5.90 -23.74 15.44
CA ASN A 35 5.96 -22.29 15.65
C ASN A 35 7.00 -21.62 14.75
N MET A 36 8.10 -22.29 14.42
CA MET A 36 9.16 -21.72 13.57
C MET A 36 8.65 -21.51 12.15
N THR A 37 7.91 -22.46 11.58
CA THR A 37 7.25 -22.31 10.28
C THR A 37 6.16 -21.23 10.32
N ILE A 38 5.39 -21.13 11.41
CA ILE A 38 4.39 -20.06 11.58
C ILE A 38 5.07 -18.68 11.57
N GLU A 39 6.14 -18.51 12.35
CA GLU A 39 6.93 -17.27 12.38
C GLU A 39 7.50 -16.93 11.01
N GLN A 40 8.03 -17.91 10.29
CA GLN A 40 8.52 -17.72 8.91
C GLN A 40 7.41 -17.24 7.99
N VAL A 41 6.22 -17.83 8.03
CA VAL A 41 5.09 -17.41 7.19
C VAL A 41 4.64 -16.00 7.55
N VAL A 42 4.53 -15.68 8.84
CA VAL A 42 4.20 -14.33 9.31
C VAL A 42 5.26 -13.32 8.84
N SER A 43 6.54 -13.69 8.85
CA SER A 43 7.62 -12.86 8.35
C SER A 43 7.51 -12.58 6.86
N VAL A 44 7.13 -13.59 6.06
CA VAL A 44 6.91 -13.45 4.61
C VAL A 44 5.73 -12.54 4.33
N ILE A 45 4.60 -12.74 5.03
CA ILE A 45 3.42 -11.87 4.88
C ILE A 45 3.77 -10.42 5.22
N SER A 46 4.55 -10.20 6.28
CA SER A 46 5.01 -8.87 6.70
C SER A 46 5.92 -8.23 5.65
N ALA A 47 6.86 -8.99 5.08
CA ALA A 47 7.73 -8.52 4.00
C ALA A 47 6.92 -8.12 2.76
N CYS A 48 5.92 -8.91 2.38
CA CYS A 48 5.00 -8.57 1.28
C CYS A 48 4.21 -7.29 1.56
N SER A 49 3.73 -7.11 2.80
CA SER A 49 3.03 -5.88 3.20
C SER A 49 3.93 -4.64 3.06
N VAL A 50 5.19 -4.74 3.48
CA VAL A 50 6.16 -3.63 3.37
C VAL A 50 6.44 -3.30 1.91
N LEU A 51 6.63 -4.32 1.07
CA LEU A 51 6.86 -4.14 -0.36
C LEU A 51 5.68 -3.43 -1.05
N ILE A 52 4.44 -3.87 -0.78
CA ILE A 52 3.25 -3.25 -1.35
C ILE A 52 3.09 -1.79 -0.88
N ALA A 53 3.36 -1.52 0.39
CA ALA A 53 3.34 -0.16 0.93
C ALA A 53 4.38 0.74 0.26
N TYR A 54 5.58 0.20 -0.02
CA TYR A 54 6.65 0.92 -0.72
C TYR A 54 6.23 1.29 -2.15
N ILE A 55 5.76 0.32 -2.94
CA ILE A 55 5.35 0.54 -4.34
C ILE A 55 4.23 1.58 -4.43
N ILE A 56 3.24 1.50 -3.53
CA ILE A 56 2.12 2.45 -3.52
C ILE A 56 2.56 3.83 -3.01
N GLY A 57 3.47 3.88 -2.04
CA GLY A 57 4.07 5.12 -1.54
C GLY A 57 4.86 5.86 -2.61
N GLU A 58 5.73 5.15 -3.36
CA GLU A 58 6.44 5.72 -4.50
C GLU A 58 5.49 6.21 -5.60
N GLY A 59 4.47 5.41 -5.94
CA GLY A 59 3.48 5.80 -6.95
C GLY A 59 2.65 7.03 -6.55
N MET A 60 2.35 7.20 -5.25
CA MET A 60 1.70 8.42 -4.74
C MET A 60 2.62 9.63 -4.87
N VAL A 61 3.90 9.50 -4.48
CA VAL A 61 4.88 10.58 -4.57
C VAL A 61 5.11 11.00 -6.02
N ASP A 62 5.17 10.05 -6.96
CA ASP A 62 5.34 10.34 -8.39
C ASP A 62 4.12 11.07 -8.98
N SER A 63 2.91 10.62 -8.62
CA SER A 63 1.66 11.29 -9.02
C SER A 63 1.60 12.72 -8.49
N SER A 64 2.00 12.94 -7.24
CA SER A 64 2.05 14.29 -6.64
C SER A 64 3.12 15.18 -7.27
N LYS A 65 4.27 14.61 -7.70
CA LYS A 65 5.29 15.36 -8.44
C LYS A 65 4.79 15.77 -9.82
N ALA A 66 4.09 14.88 -10.53
CA ALA A 66 3.49 15.19 -11.82
C ALA A 66 2.46 16.33 -11.71
N SER A 67 1.56 16.30 -10.72
CA SER A 67 0.59 17.39 -10.50
C SER A 67 1.23 18.71 -10.08
N SER A 68 2.31 18.65 -9.28
CA SER A 68 3.06 19.84 -8.86
C SER A 68 3.78 20.51 -10.04
N LYS A 69 4.30 19.70 -10.97
CA LYS A 69 4.94 20.19 -12.20
C LYS A 69 3.94 20.88 -13.13
N GLU A 70 2.75 20.32 -13.28
CA GLU A 70 1.67 20.92 -14.07
C GLU A 70 1.20 22.27 -13.47
N SER A 71 1.06 22.36 -12.15
CA SER A 71 0.67 23.61 -11.47
C SER A 71 1.74 24.71 -11.54
N SER A 72 3.02 24.35 -11.57
CA SER A 72 4.12 25.31 -11.68
C SER A 72 4.33 25.82 -13.11
N THR A 73 3.96 25.04 -14.15
CA THR A 73 3.94 25.54 -15.53
C THR A 73 2.83 26.57 -15.75
N ILE A 74 1.62 26.34 -15.21
CA ILE A 74 0.48 27.28 -15.36
C ILE A 74 0.73 28.62 -14.66
N GLN A 75 1.45 28.64 -13.53
CA GLN A 75 1.77 29.89 -12.83
C GLN A 75 2.77 30.76 -13.61
N ASN A 76 3.80 30.16 -14.22
CA ASN A 76 4.81 30.91 -14.99
C ASN A 76 4.21 31.54 -16.26
N GLU A 77 3.25 30.87 -16.93
CA GLU A 77 2.60 31.39 -18.13
C GLU A 77 1.66 32.58 -17.85
N SER A 78 1.21 32.74 -16.60
CA SER A 78 0.37 33.87 -16.17
C SER A 78 1.15 35.12 -15.73
N GLU A 79 2.45 35.00 -15.46
CA GLU A 79 3.34 36.14 -15.14
C GLU A 79 3.97 36.76 -16.39
N ASP A 80 4.20 35.99 -17.47
CA ASP A 80 4.79 36.47 -18.73
C ASP A 80 3.81 37.20 -19.68
N VAL A 81 2.50 37.23 -19.38
CA VAL A 81 1.46 37.91 -20.19
C VAL A 81 1.03 39.26 -19.58
N LYS A 82 1.75 39.77 -18.58
CA LYS A 82 1.57 41.12 -18.01
C LYS A 82 2.66 42.09 -18.44
#